data_AF-A0AAN5W5K4-F1
#
_entry.id   AF-A0AAN5W5K4-F1
#
_cell.length_a   1.000
_cell.length_b   1.000
_cell.length_c   1.000
_cell.angle_alpha   90.00
_cell.angle_beta   90.00
_cell.angle_gamma   90.00
#
_symmetry.space_group_name_H-M   'P 1'
#
loop_
_entity.id
_entity.type
_entity.pdbx_description
1 polymer ?
#
loop_
_entity_poly.entity_id
_entity_poly.type
_entity_poly.pdbx_seq_one_letter_code
_entity_poly.pdbx_strand_id
1 'polypeptide(L)'
;MQKSIIIGGDVYSIASLCRKYNFSYKKASCLYSQGYRGEELLNKLKEDQIIIDGQVFKSKLQAAKHFGISPTTFYRYEKKGEIDKLIKRKKLLDKFDLN
;
A
#
# COMPACT_ATOMS: atom_id res chain seq x y z
N MET A 1 -2.31 -0.30 -30.33
CA MET A 1 -1.06 0.33 -29.82
C MET A 1 -0.68 -0.31 -28.49
N GLN A 2 0.46 -1.00 -28.40
CA GLN A 2 0.99 -1.45 -27.12
C GLN A 2 1.41 -0.21 -26.30
N LYS A 3 0.86 -0.07 -25.10
CA LYS A 3 1.16 1.00 -24.17
C LYS A 3 2.41 0.60 -23.38
N SER A 4 3.57 1.01 -23.86
CA SER A 4 4.88 0.78 -23.22
C SER A 4 5.17 1.87 -22.19
N ILE A 5 5.65 1.46 -21.02
CA ILE A 5 6.03 2.30 -19.88
C ILE A 5 7.53 2.07 -19.67
N ILE A 6 8.31 3.14 -19.72
CA ILE A 6 9.76 3.08 -19.50
C ILE A 6 10.02 3.44 -18.04
N ILE A 7 10.69 2.54 -17.29
CA ILE A 7 11.07 2.76 -15.89
C ILE A 7 12.51 2.33 -15.72
N GLY A 8 13.39 3.24 -15.30
CA GLY A 8 14.80 2.91 -15.04
C GLY A 8 15.55 2.30 -16.24
N GLY A 9 15.14 2.61 -17.47
CA GLY A 9 15.73 2.04 -18.70
C GLY A 9 15.08 0.75 -19.20
N ASP A 10 14.24 0.09 -18.39
CA ASP A 10 13.47 -1.08 -18.80
C ASP A 10 12.13 -0.68 -19.42
N VAL A 11 11.73 -1.39 -20.47
CA VAL A 11 10.41 -1.21 -21.13
C VAL A 11 9.43 -2.24 -20.58
N TYR A 12 8.43 -1.76 -19.84
CA TYR A 12 7.35 -2.57 -19.31
C TYR A 12 6.04 -2.35 -20.07
N SER A 13 5.24 -3.39 -20.20
CA SER A 13 3.81 -3.23 -20.43
C SER A 13 3.09 -2.99 -19.10
N ILE A 14 1.93 -2.34 -19.09
CA ILE A 14 1.10 -2.17 -17.87
C ILE A 14 0.92 -3.50 -17.13
N ALA A 15 0.62 -4.57 -17.86
CA ALA A 15 0.45 -5.91 -17.27
C ALA A 15 1.75 -6.45 -16.65
N SER A 16 2.89 -6.32 -17.34
CA SER A 16 4.19 -6.78 -16.84
C SER A 16 4.63 -6.01 -15.60
N LEU A 17 4.40 -4.70 -15.57
CA LEU A 17 4.66 -3.85 -14.41
C LEU A 17 3.81 -4.29 -13.22
N CYS A 18 2.51 -4.52 -13.44
CA CYS A 18 1.61 -4.97 -12.39
C CYS A 18 2.04 -6.33 -11.81
N ARG A 19 2.52 -7.26 -12.65
CA ARG A 19 3.04 -8.56 -12.18
C ARG A 19 4.33 -8.40 -11.39
N LYS A 20 5.29 -7.60 -11.86
CA LYS A 20 6.60 -7.41 -11.20
C LYS A 20 6.46 -6.77 -9.82
N TYR A 21 5.59 -5.77 -9.69
CA TYR A 21 5.41 -4.99 -8.45
C TYR A 21 4.13 -5.34 -7.67
N ASN A 22 3.42 -6.39 -8.08
CA ASN A 22 2.16 -6.85 -7.46
C ASN A 22 1.09 -5.75 -7.32
N PHE A 23 0.94 -4.92 -8.35
CA PHE A 23 -0.08 -3.86 -8.40
C PHE A 23 -1.38 -4.33 -9.07
N SER A 24 -2.48 -3.66 -8.75
CA SER A 24 -3.77 -3.89 -9.40
C SER A 24 -3.78 -3.31 -10.82
N TYR A 25 -4.09 -4.16 -11.82
CA TYR A 25 -4.19 -3.76 -13.22
C TYR A 25 -5.22 -2.65 -13.45
N LYS A 26 -6.40 -2.74 -12.81
CA LYS A 26 -7.45 -1.72 -12.92
C LYS A 26 -6.93 -0.34 -12.53
N LYS A 27 -6.14 -0.27 -11.45
CA LYS A 27 -5.59 0.99 -10.94
C LYS A 27 -4.49 1.52 -11.85
N ALA A 28 -3.54 0.68 -12.25
CA ALA A 28 -2.48 1.08 -13.17
C ALA A 28 -3.06 1.57 -14.50
N SER A 29 -4.11 0.92 -15.02
CA SER A 29 -4.82 1.38 -16.21
C SER A 29 -5.54 2.71 -15.99
N CYS A 30 -6.16 2.93 -14.82
CA CYS A 30 -6.82 4.20 -14.49
C CYS A 30 -5.83 5.36 -14.44
N LEU A 31 -4.72 5.20 -13.71
CA LEU A 31 -3.65 6.21 -13.63
C LEU A 31 -3.02 6.47 -15.01
N TYR A 32 -2.83 5.43 -15.81
CA TYR A 32 -2.32 5.59 -17.17
C TYR A 32 -3.30 6.39 -18.05
N SER A 33 -4.61 6.16 -17.92
CA SER A 33 -5.65 6.95 -18.61
C SER A 33 -5.71 8.39 -18.11
N GLN A 34 -5.33 8.66 -16.86
CA GLN A 34 -5.18 10.01 -16.31
C GLN A 34 -3.92 10.74 -16.80
N GLY A 35 -3.03 10.04 -17.52
CA GLY A 35 -1.82 10.63 -18.11
C GLY A 35 -0.53 10.33 -17.36
N TYR A 36 -0.58 9.66 -16.20
CA TYR A 36 0.62 9.28 -15.46
C TYR A 36 1.43 8.22 -16.23
N ARG A 37 2.75 8.42 -16.35
CA ARG A 37 3.66 7.53 -17.07
C ARG A 37 4.97 7.32 -16.31
N GLY A 38 5.73 6.33 -16.75
CA GLY A 38 7.07 6.01 -16.25
C GLY A 38 7.14 5.90 -14.73
N GLU A 39 8.06 6.63 -14.12
CA GLU A 39 8.29 6.63 -12.67
C GLU A 39 7.17 7.32 -11.89
N GLU A 40 6.48 8.31 -12.45
CA GLU A 40 5.36 8.97 -11.78
C GLU A 40 4.21 7.99 -11.54
N LEU A 41 3.93 7.15 -12.54
CA LEU A 41 2.96 6.07 -12.41
C LEU A 41 3.36 5.10 -11.29
N LEU A 42 4.64 4.76 -11.21
CA LEU A 42 5.16 3.87 -10.17
C LEU A 42 5.03 4.49 -8.77
N ASN A 43 5.37 5.76 -8.63
CA ASN A 43 5.25 6.49 -7.37
C ASN A 43 3.79 6.58 -6.91
N LYS A 44 2.85 6.94 -7.80
CA LYS A 44 1.41 6.94 -7.49
C LYS A 44 0.87 5.56 -7.10
N LEU A 45 1.39 4.50 -7.72
CA LEU A 45 1.03 3.14 -7.35
C LEU A 45 1.56 2.75 -5.97
N LYS A 46 2.73 3.26 -5.57
CA LYS A 46 3.36 3.05 -4.26
C LYS A 46 2.73 3.89 -3.14
N GLU A 47 2.36 5.15 -3.40
CA GLU A 47 1.81 6.08 -2.39
C GLU A 47 0.60 5.51 -1.63
N ASP A 48 -0.21 4.71 -2.32
CA ASP A 48 -1.40 4.09 -1.73
C ASP A 48 -1.15 2.72 -1.08
N GLN A 49 0.07 2.19 -1.16
CA GLN A 49 0.41 0.96 -0.45
C GLN A 49 0.60 1.28 1.02
N ILE A 50 -0.23 0.65 1.85
CA ILE A 50 -0.11 0.79 3.30
C ILE A 50 0.91 -0.26 3.74
N ILE A 51 2.16 0.18 3.88
CA ILE A 51 3.23 -0.67 4.38
C ILE A 51 3.35 -0.45 5.87
N ILE A 52 3.05 -1.49 6.64
CA ILE A 52 3.10 -1.46 8.10
C ILE A 52 3.84 -2.70 8.56
N ASP A 53 4.92 -2.50 9.32
CA ASP A 53 5.73 -3.60 9.87
C ASP A 53 6.26 -4.57 8.78
N GLY A 54 6.56 -4.04 7.59
CA GLY A 54 7.03 -4.83 6.44
C GLY A 54 5.93 -5.58 5.69
N GLN A 55 4.68 -5.53 6.14
CA GLN A 55 3.53 -6.09 5.42
C GLN A 55 2.83 -5.02 4.56
N VAL A 56 2.45 -5.40 3.34
CA VAL A 56 1.71 -4.55 2.41
C VAL A 56 0.23 -4.84 2.51
N PHE A 57 -0.55 -3.86 2.97
CA PHE A 57 -2.00 -3.95 3.08
C PHE A 57 -2.68 -3.23 1.92
N LYS A 58 -3.76 -3.83 1.39
CA LYS A 58 -4.57 -3.26 0.30
C LYS A 58 -5.49 -2.13 0.78
N SER A 59 -5.79 -2.06 2.07
CA SER A 59 -6.63 -1.02 2.67
C SER A 59 -6.33 -0.83 4.15
N LYS A 60 -6.65 0.36 4.66
CA LYS A 60 -6.50 0.70 6.09
C LYS A 60 -7.36 -0.21 6.97
N LEU A 61 -8.55 -0.56 6.49
CA LEU A 61 -9.44 -1.50 7.17
C LEU A 61 -8.84 -2.90 7.25
N GLN A 62 -8.17 -3.36 6.18
CA GLN A 62 -7.48 -4.64 6.17
C GLN A 62 -6.32 -4.65 7.19
N ALA A 63 -5.53 -3.58 7.24
CA ALA A 63 -4.48 -3.42 8.24
C ALA A 63 -5.05 -3.45 9.66
N ALA A 64 -6.09 -2.65 9.94
CA ALA A 64 -6.73 -2.60 11.26
C ALA A 64 -7.21 -3.98 11.73
N LYS A 65 -7.89 -4.74 10.84
CA LYS A 65 -8.33 -6.10 11.14
C LYS A 65 -7.17 -7.06 11.39
N HIS A 66 -6.09 -6.94 10.62
CA HIS A 66 -4.92 -7.80 10.78
C HIS A 66 -4.26 -7.63 12.16
N PHE A 67 -4.17 -6.40 12.65
CA PHE A 67 -3.61 -6.11 13.98
C PHE A 67 -4.63 -6.22 15.12
N GLY A 68 -5.89 -6.60 14.85
CA GLY A 68 -6.94 -6.66 15.87
C GLY A 68 -7.27 -5.30 16.48
N ILE A 69 -7.09 -4.21 15.72
CA ILE A 69 -7.33 -2.84 16.17
C ILE A 69 -8.68 -2.36 15.60
N SER A 70 -9.48 -1.66 16.41
CA SER A 70 -10.72 -1.07 15.89
C SER A 70 -10.42 -0.03 14.79
N PRO A 71 -11.16 -0.04 13.66
CA PRO A 71 -10.89 0.86 12.53
C PRO A 71 -10.86 2.34 12.93
N THR A 72 -11.74 2.74 13.86
CA THR A 72 -11.80 4.10 14.41
C THR A 72 -10.50 4.49 15.11
N THR A 73 -9.94 3.60 15.92
CA THR A 73 -8.66 3.85 16.61
C THR A 73 -7.53 3.91 15.59
N PHE A 74 -7.51 2.97 14.64
CA PHE A 74 -6.51 2.92 13.59
C PHE A 74 -6.46 4.24 12.79
N TYR A 75 -7.60 4.73 12.30
CA TYR A 75 -7.66 5.99 11.53
C TYR A 75 -7.25 7.20 12.37
N ARG A 76 -7.58 7.21 13.67
CA ARG A 76 -7.18 8.29 14.58
C ARG A 76 -5.67 8.35 14.74
N TYR A 77 -5.00 7.21 14.90
CA TYR A 77 -3.54 7.15 15.05
C TYR A 77 -2.83 7.37 13.72
N GLU A 78 -3.41 6.94 12.60
CA GLU A 78 -2.91 7.26 11.26
C GLU A 78 -2.90 8.76 11.01
N LYS A 79 -4.01 9.44 11.28
CA LYS A 79 -4.11 10.90 11.10
C LYS A 79 -3.09 11.67 11.97
N LYS A 80 -2.66 11.06 13.08
CA LYS A 80 -1.62 11.60 13.97
C LYS A 80 -0.19 11.19 13.57
N GLY A 81 -0.03 10.26 12.63
CA GLY A 81 1.28 9.69 12.28
C GLY A 81 1.86 8.75 13.35
N GLU A 82 1.02 8.20 14.24
CA GLU A 82 1.43 7.40 15.39
C GLU A 82 1.06 5.91 15.28
N ILE A 83 0.82 5.40 14.07
CA ILE A 83 0.44 3.99 13.84
C ILE A 83 1.50 3.03 14.41
N ASP A 84 2.78 3.30 14.19
CA ASP A 84 3.87 2.45 14.69
C ASP A 84 3.82 2.27 16.22
N LYS A 85 3.51 3.34 16.96
CA LYS A 85 3.37 3.27 18.42
C LYS A 85 2.19 2.39 18.83
N LEU A 86 1.05 2.54 18.15
CA LEU A 86 -0.16 1.76 18.42
C LEU A 86 0.10 0.28 18.20
N ILE A 87 0.76 -0.08 17.11
CA ILE A 87 1.04 -1.47 16.75
C ILE A 87 2.06 -2.09 17.71
N LYS A 88 3.13 -1.37 18.06
CA LYS A 88 4.08 -1.82 19.09
C LYS A 88 3.38 -2.10 20.42
N ARG A 89 2.48 -1.21 20.85
CA ARG A 89 1.68 -1.40 22.07
C ARG A 89 0.78 -2.62 21.97
N LYS A 90 0.09 -2.81 20.85
CA LYS A 90 -0.81 -3.95 20.64
C LYS A 90 -0.05 -5.28 20.67
N LYS A 91 1.08 -5.37 19.98
CA LYS A 91 1.98 -6.54 20.03
C LYS A 91 2.45 -6.87 21.45
N LEU A 92 2.74 -5.87 22.28
CA LEU A 92 3.12 -6.08 23.68
C LEU A 92 1.95 -6.62 24.49
N LEU A 93 0.75 -6.06 24.34
CA LEU A 93 -0.44 -6.53 25.05
C LEU A 93 -0.78 -7.98 24.69
N ASP A 94 -0.73 -8.33 23.40
CA ASP A 94 -0.97 -9.69 22.92
C ASP A 94 0.12 -10.66 23.44
N LYS A 95 1.37 -10.20 23.61
CA LYS A 95 2.47 -11.03 24.18
C LYS A 95 2.25 -11.38 25.66
N PHE A 96 1.56 -10.54 26.41
CA PHE A 96 1.32 -10.72 27.84
C PHE A 96 -0.11 -11.17 28.15
N ASP A 97 -0.90 -11.55 27.14
CA ASP A 97 -2.32 -11.95 27.28
C ASP A 97 -3.19 -10.92 28.02
N LEU A 98 -2.84 -9.63 27.91
CA LEU A 98 -3.50 -8.51 28.61
C LEU A 98 -4.65 -7.89 27.79
N ASN A 99 -5.37 -8.72 27.01
CA ASN A 99 -6.35 -8.22 26.03
C ASN A 99 -7.68 -7.74 26.63
#